data_AF-A0A378Y617-F1
#
_entry.id   AF-A0A378Y617-F1
#
_cell.length_a   1.000
_cell.length_b   1.000
_cell.length_c   1.000
_cell.angle_alpha   90.00
_cell.angle_beta   90.00
_cell.angle_gamma   90.00
#
_symmetry.space_group_name_H-M   'P 1'
#
loop_
_entity.id
_entity.type
_entity.pdbx_description
1 polymer ?
#
loop_
_entity_poly.entity_id
_entity_poly.type
_entity_poly.pdbx_seq_one_letter_code
_entity_poly.pdbx_strand_id
1 'polypeptide(L)'
;MLALLHRYADAIERDLARIYGIRYSDRWRFDQDGTRRLTLREIWIRIQELPHDSSLVRATNQGRARWSTTDYLLADLWQAWTGKPHYARPKTEAQKQITAKRRAAEQKVNRRFAARRRAIEASTKNGGDA
;
A
#
# COMPACT_ATOMS: atom_id res chain seq x y z
N MET A 1 -12.23 0.27 -13.97
CA MET A 1 -11.82 1.51 -14.66
C MET A 1 -12.58 2.75 -14.17
N LEU A 2 -13.91 2.83 -14.32
CA LEU A 2 -14.70 4.01 -13.91
C LEU A 2 -14.53 4.41 -12.44
N ALA A 3 -14.50 3.45 -11.51
CA ALA A 3 -14.26 3.73 -10.09
C ALA A 3 -12.87 4.35 -9.82
N LEU A 4 -11.86 3.96 -10.59
CA LEU A 4 -10.50 4.49 -10.47
C LEU A 4 -10.44 5.94 -10.97
N LEU A 5 -11.13 6.24 -12.08
CA LEU A 5 -11.26 7.60 -12.61
C LEU A 5 -11.99 8.53 -11.63
N HIS A 6 -13.07 8.08 -10.99
CA HIS A 6 -13.78 8.91 -10.01
C HIS A 6 -12.95 9.18 -8.76
N ARG A 7 -12.20 8.18 -8.28
CA ARG A 7 -11.47 8.30 -7.02
C ARG A 7 -10.12 9.01 -7.16
N TYR A 8 -9.49 8.94 -8.33
CA TYR A 8 -8.12 9.41 -8.54
C TYR A 8 -7.98 10.29 -9.79
N ALA A 9 -9.03 11.06 -10.15
CA ALA A 9 -9.04 11.93 -11.32
C ALA A 9 -7.81 12.84 -11.39
N ASP A 10 -7.50 13.54 -10.30
CA ASP A 10 -6.37 14.49 -10.24
C ASP A 10 -5.01 13.81 -10.43
N ALA A 11 -4.84 12.60 -9.90
CA ALA A 11 -3.61 11.84 -10.07
C ALA A 11 -3.44 11.38 -11.52
N ILE A 12 -4.53 10.97 -12.16
CA ILE A 12 -4.56 10.57 -13.57
C ILE A 12 -4.30 11.78 -14.47
N GLU A 13 -4.89 12.94 -14.19
CA GLU A 13 -4.62 14.16 -14.93
C GLU A 13 -3.15 14.56 -14.85
N ARG A 14 -2.57 14.53 -13.63
CA ARG A 14 -1.16 14.82 -13.42
C ARG A 14 -0.25 13.87 -14.20
N ASP A 15 -0.54 12.58 -14.18
CA ASP A 15 0.28 11.57 -14.87
C ASP A 15 0.12 11.65 -16.40
N LEU A 16 -1.10 11.86 -16.89
CA LEU A 16 -1.35 12.06 -18.33
C LEU A 16 -0.62 13.30 -18.87
N ALA A 17 -0.64 14.40 -18.11
CA ALA A 17 0.04 15.62 -18.49
C ALA A 17 1.57 15.46 -18.41
N ARG A 18 2.10 14.89 -17.32
CA ARG A 18 3.54 14.75 -17.09
C ARG A 18 4.21 13.78 -18.07
N ILE A 19 3.59 12.64 -18.33
CA ILE A 19 4.23 11.52 -19.06
C ILE A 19 3.88 11.56 -20.55
N TYR A 20 2.63 11.88 -20.88
CA TYR A 20 2.13 11.79 -22.25
C TYR A 20 1.84 13.15 -22.88
N GLY A 21 1.89 14.25 -22.11
CA GLY A 21 1.54 15.59 -22.60
C GLY A 21 0.05 15.75 -22.94
N ILE A 22 -0.82 14.88 -22.40
CA ILE A 22 -2.25 14.84 -22.72
C ILE A 22 -3.06 15.47 -21.58
N ARG A 23 -4.07 16.25 -21.94
CA ARG A 23 -5.01 16.79 -20.96
C ARG A 23 -6.12 15.79 -20.68
N TYR A 24 -6.40 15.52 -19.40
CA TYR A 24 -7.54 14.66 -19.04
C TYR A 24 -8.88 15.21 -19.56
N SER A 25 -9.01 16.54 -19.67
CA SER A 25 -10.19 17.21 -20.25
C SER A 25 -10.49 16.84 -21.70
N ASP A 26 -9.52 16.31 -22.44
CA ASP A 26 -9.70 15.89 -23.85
C ASP A 26 -10.71 14.74 -23.97
N ARG A 27 -11.05 14.08 -22.85
CA ARG A 27 -12.12 13.07 -22.77
C ARG A 27 -13.49 13.59 -23.21
N TRP A 28 -13.73 14.88 -23.03
CA TRP A 28 -15.00 15.55 -23.37
C TRP A 28 -14.89 16.46 -24.60
N ARG A 29 -13.71 16.51 -25.23
CA ARG A 29 -13.48 17.34 -26.42
C ARG A 29 -13.52 16.47 -27.66
N PHE A 30 -14.05 17.06 -28.72
CA PHE A 30 -14.06 16.45 -30.05
C PHE A 30 -12.99 17.09 -30.93
N ASP A 31 -12.45 16.31 -31.86
CA ASP A 31 -11.58 16.79 -32.92
C ASP A 31 -12.39 17.36 -34.09
N GLN A 32 -11.69 17.71 -35.18
CA GLN A 32 -12.30 18.27 -36.39
C GLN A 32 -13.17 17.24 -37.13
N ASP A 33 -12.91 15.95 -36.93
CA ASP A 33 -13.63 14.84 -37.56
C ASP A 33 -14.82 14.38 -36.71
N GLY A 34 -15.12 15.06 -35.60
CA GLY A 34 -16.20 14.73 -34.69
C GLY A 34 -15.92 13.52 -33.81
N THR A 35 -14.68 13.05 -33.70
CA THR A 35 -14.25 11.98 -32.82
C THR A 35 -13.72 12.52 -31.50
N ARG A 36 -13.75 11.69 -30.43
CA ARG A 36 -13.24 12.13 -29.12
C ARG A 36 -11.72 12.18 -29.14
N ARG A 37 -11.15 13.29 -28.67
CA ARG A 37 -9.69 13.49 -28.58
C ARG A 37 -8.99 12.56 -27.58
N LEU A 38 -9.74 12.02 -26.61
CA LEU A 38 -9.22 11.03 -25.68
C LEU A 38 -10.33 10.06 -25.28
N THR A 39 -10.12 8.78 -25.55
CA THR A 39 -11.08 7.72 -25.23
C THR A 39 -10.78 7.07 -23.87
N LEU A 40 -11.80 6.43 -23.29
CA LEU A 40 -11.61 5.65 -22.05
C LEU A 40 -10.62 4.49 -22.24
N ARG A 41 -10.58 3.90 -23.44
CA ARG A 41 -9.67 2.80 -23.76
C ARG A 41 -8.22 3.29 -23.82
N GLU A 42 -8.00 4.44 -24.42
CA GLU A 42 -6.68 5.10 -24.47
C GLU A 42 -6.15 5.48 -23.08
N ILE A 43 -7.01 5.99 -22.21
CA ILE A 43 -6.66 6.26 -20.81
C ILE A 43 -6.31 4.94 -20.11
N TRP A 44 -7.10 3.88 -20.33
CA TRP A 44 -6.84 2.58 -19.73
C TRP A 44 -5.48 2.01 -20.10
N ILE A 45 -5.13 2.01 -21.39
CA ILE A 45 -3.84 1.52 -21.88
C ILE A 45 -2.69 2.29 -21.24
N ARG A 46 -2.75 3.63 -21.25
CA ARG A 46 -1.70 4.48 -20.66
C ARG A 46 -1.54 4.24 -19.16
N ILE A 47 -2.64 4.01 -18.42
CA ILE A 47 -2.57 3.69 -17.00
C ILE A 47 -1.82 2.38 -16.72
N GLN A 48 -1.92 1.38 -17.61
CA GLN A 48 -1.22 0.10 -17.43
C GLN A 48 0.31 0.24 -17.53
N GLU A 49 0.78 1.25 -18.26
CA GLU A 49 2.20 1.46 -18.55
C GLU A 49 2.84 2.55 -17.69
N LEU A 50 2.15 3.00 -16.62
CA LEU A 50 2.66 4.05 -15.77
C LEU A 50 3.94 3.62 -15.02
N PRO A 51 4.94 4.51 -14.95
CA PRO A 51 6.12 4.33 -14.10
C PRO A 51 5.77 4.12 -12.62
N HIS A 52 6.68 3.48 -11.88
CA HIS A 52 6.53 3.14 -10.47
C HIS A 52 6.48 4.36 -9.52
N ASP A 53 6.98 5.51 -9.98
CA ASP A 53 6.97 6.81 -9.28
C ASP A 53 5.75 7.69 -9.65
N SER A 54 4.87 7.20 -10.54
CA SER A 54 3.68 7.95 -10.99
C SER A 54 2.74 8.31 -9.84
N SER A 55 2.03 9.42 -10.01
CA SER A 55 1.14 9.98 -9.00
C SER A 55 0.02 9.01 -8.66
N LEU A 56 -0.53 8.30 -9.65
CA LEU A 56 -1.54 7.27 -9.48
C LEU A 56 -1.00 6.06 -8.72
N VAL A 57 0.21 5.59 -9.04
CA VAL A 57 0.85 4.48 -8.29
C VAL A 57 1.06 4.88 -6.84
N ARG A 58 1.53 6.10 -6.58
CA ARG A 58 1.67 6.61 -5.21
C ARG A 58 0.34 6.73 -4.49
N ALA A 59 -0.68 7.28 -5.14
CA ALA A 59 -2.02 7.46 -4.55
C ALA A 59 -2.65 6.11 -4.18
N THR A 60 -2.45 5.08 -5.00
CA THR A 60 -2.97 3.72 -4.75
C THR A 60 -2.12 2.93 -3.75
N ASN A 61 -0.86 3.33 -3.53
CA ASN A 61 0.08 2.68 -2.61
C ASN A 61 0.37 3.53 -1.36
N GLN A 62 -0.67 4.10 -0.74
CA GLN A 62 -0.60 4.82 0.53
C GLN A 62 0.42 5.99 0.52
N GLY A 63 0.52 6.68 -0.61
CA GLY A 63 1.43 7.82 -0.82
C GLY A 63 2.87 7.43 -1.19
N ARG A 64 3.20 6.14 -1.22
CA ARG A 64 4.57 5.64 -1.46
C ARG A 64 4.74 5.14 -2.89
N ALA A 65 5.91 5.36 -3.48
CA ALA A 65 6.24 4.73 -4.75
C ALA A 65 6.26 3.21 -4.59
N ARG A 66 5.92 2.50 -5.66
CA ARG A 66 6.09 1.04 -5.69
C ARG A 66 7.58 0.74 -5.84
N TRP A 67 8.07 -0.28 -5.14
CA TRP A 67 9.43 -0.77 -5.33
C TRP A 67 9.62 -1.28 -6.75
N SER A 68 10.63 -0.74 -7.43
CA SER A 68 11.16 -1.25 -8.68
C SER A 68 11.97 -2.52 -8.45
N THR A 69 12.30 -3.24 -9.53
CA THR A 69 13.22 -4.38 -9.47
C THR A 69 14.56 -3.99 -8.87
N THR A 70 15.07 -2.80 -9.22
CA THR A 70 16.33 -2.28 -8.67
C THR A 70 16.27 -2.10 -7.17
N ASP A 71 15.16 -1.59 -6.63
CA ASP A 71 14.99 -1.45 -5.17
C ASP A 71 15.07 -2.81 -4.45
N TYR A 72 14.47 -3.85 -5.04
CA TYR A 72 14.58 -5.21 -4.51
C TYR A 72 16.01 -5.73 -4.56
N LEU A 73 16.71 -5.56 -5.68
CA LEU A 73 18.09 -6.01 -5.85
C LEU A 73 19.05 -5.29 -4.88
N LEU A 74 18.86 -3.99 -4.66
CA LEU A 74 19.64 -3.23 -3.69
C LEU A 74 19.38 -3.71 -2.26
N ALA A 75 18.13 -4.04 -1.92
CA ALA A 75 17.80 -4.64 -0.63
C ALA A 75 18.38 -6.04 -0.45
N ASP A 76 18.44 -6.84 -1.51
CA ASP A 76 19.08 -8.16 -1.50
C ASP A 76 20.60 -8.04 -1.30
N LEU A 77 21.25 -7.08 -1.96
CA LEU A 77 22.67 -6.80 -1.76
C LEU A 77 22.99 -6.34 -0.34
N TRP A 78 22.16 -5.44 0.21
CA TRP A 78 22.25 -5.03 1.61
C TRP A 78 22.13 -6.23 2.57
N GLN A 79 21.18 -7.13 2.30
CA GLN A 79 20.99 -8.33 3.10
C GLN A 79 22.20 -9.28 3.00
N ALA A 80 22.78 -9.42 1.80
CA ALA A 80 23.99 -10.22 1.61
C ALA A 80 25.17 -9.68 2.43
N TRP A 81 25.33 -8.36 2.54
CA TRP A 81 26.41 -7.75 3.31
C TRP A 81 26.18 -7.75 4.82
N THR A 82 24.95 -7.54 5.28
CA THR A 82 24.65 -7.36 6.71
C THR A 82 24.12 -8.62 7.39
N GLY A 83 23.75 -9.64 6.61
CA GLY A 83 23.02 -10.82 7.08
C GLY A 83 21.58 -10.53 7.53
N LYS A 84 21.09 -9.29 7.40
CA LYS A 84 19.77 -8.86 7.88
C LYS A 84 18.92 -8.35 6.71
N PRO A 85 17.61 -8.70 6.66
CA PRO A 85 16.73 -8.17 5.61
C PRO A 85 16.63 -6.64 5.72
N HIS A 86 16.62 -5.96 4.57
CA HIS A 86 16.48 -4.50 4.55
C HIS A 86 15.16 -4.08 5.20
N TYR A 87 15.22 -3.12 6.14
CA TYR A 87 14.09 -2.72 6.98
C TYR A 87 12.88 -2.22 6.19
N ALA A 88 13.13 -1.56 5.05
CA ALA A 88 12.07 -1.02 4.20
C ALA A 88 11.51 -2.02 3.18
N ARG A 89 12.04 -3.25 3.10
CA ARG A 89 11.61 -4.24 2.11
C ARG A 89 10.13 -4.59 2.33
N PRO A 90 9.26 -4.44 1.32
CA PRO A 90 7.87 -4.85 1.41
C PRO A 90 7.77 -6.33 1.74
N LYS A 91 6.97 -6.66 2.77
CA LYS A 91 6.68 -8.05 3.12
C LYS A 91 5.78 -8.67 2.06
N THR A 92 6.06 -9.93 1.70
CA THR A 92 5.14 -10.71 0.86
C THR A 92 3.82 -10.95 1.59
N GLU A 93 2.75 -11.27 0.86
CA GLU A 93 1.44 -11.49 1.48
C GLU A 93 1.46 -12.66 2.48
N ALA A 94 2.18 -13.74 2.15
CA ALA A 94 2.43 -14.84 3.08
C ALA A 94 3.13 -14.36 4.37
N GLN A 95 4.17 -13.53 4.25
CA GLN A 95 4.89 -12.98 5.41
C GLN A 95 4.01 -12.05 6.25
N LYS A 96 3.13 -11.26 5.62
CA LYS A 96 2.14 -10.43 6.33
C LYS A 96 1.17 -11.31 7.12
N GLN A 97 0.64 -12.37 6.52
CA GLN A 97 -0.26 -13.30 7.19
C GLN A 97 0.41 -14.01 8.37
N ILE A 98 1.65 -14.48 8.21
CA ILE A 98 2.42 -15.09 9.29
C ILE A 98 2.63 -14.07 10.43
N THR A 99 3.04 -12.85 10.09
CA THR A 99 3.22 -11.76 11.08
C THR A 99 1.92 -11.47 11.83
N ALA A 100 0.78 -11.42 11.12
CA ALA A 100 -0.53 -11.17 11.70
C ALA A 100 -0.97 -12.30 12.64
N LYS A 101 -0.80 -13.57 12.23
CA LYS A 101 -1.09 -14.75 13.07
C LYS A 101 -0.26 -14.75 14.35
N ARG A 102 1.05 -14.48 14.22
CA ARG A 102 1.95 -14.37 15.37
C ARG A 102 1.51 -13.27 16.33
N ARG A 103 1.20 -12.08 15.81
CA ARG A 103 0.71 -10.96 16.63
C ARG A 103 -0.60 -11.29 17.34
N ALA A 104 -1.53 -11.99 16.68
CA ALA A 104 -2.78 -12.43 17.29
C ALA A 104 -2.54 -13.45 18.43
N ALA A 105 -1.61 -14.38 18.23
CA ALA A 105 -1.22 -15.34 19.25
C ALA A 105 -0.59 -14.65 20.47
N GLU A 106 0.35 -13.73 20.25
CA GLU A 106 0.99 -12.92 21.31
C GLU A 106 -0.05 -12.12 22.10
N GLN A 107 -1.03 -11.49 21.44
CA GLN A 107 -2.11 -10.79 22.12
C GLN A 107 -2.97 -11.72 22.97
N LYS A 108 -3.28 -12.92 22.49
CA LYS A 108 -4.05 -13.91 23.25
C LYS A 108 -3.30 -14.35 24.51
N VAL A 109 -2.00 -14.58 24.39
CA VAL A 109 -1.12 -14.93 25.52
C VAL A 109 -1.06 -13.77 26.53
N ASN A 110 -0.83 -12.55 26.08
CA ASN A 110 -0.80 -11.36 26.95
C ASN A 110 -2.12 -11.14 27.69
N ARG A 111 -3.26 -11.34 27.02
CA ARG A 111 -4.58 -11.27 27.67
C ARG A 111 -4.75 -12.30 28.77
N ARG A 112 -4.27 -13.53 28.56
CA ARG A 112 -4.30 -14.59 29.59
C ARG A 112 -3.44 -14.24 30.79
N PHE A 113 -2.22 -13.75 30.57
CA PHE A 113 -1.35 -13.31 31.65
C PHE A 113 -1.93 -12.13 32.42
N ALA A 114 -2.50 -11.14 31.73
CA ALA A 114 -3.17 -10.00 32.37
C ALA A 114 -4.37 -10.45 33.22
N ALA A 115 -5.20 -11.37 32.72
CA ALA A 115 -6.31 -11.93 33.48
C ALA A 115 -5.84 -12.68 34.73
N ARG A 116 -4.78 -13.50 34.60
CA ARG A 116 -4.19 -14.23 35.73
C ARG A 116 -3.62 -13.29 36.79
N ARG A 117 -2.91 -12.23 36.39
CA ARG A 117 -2.40 -11.20 37.31
C ARG A 117 -3.52 -10.55 38.11
N ARG A 118 -4.60 -10.15 37.44
CA ARG A 118 -5.78 -9.56 38.10
C ARG A 118 -6.43 -10.51 39.10
N ALA A 119 -6.54 -11.80 38.77
CA ALA A 119 -7.10 -12.80 39.67
C ALA A 119 -6.24 -13.00 40.93
N ILE A 120 -4.91 -13.00 40.77
CA ILE A 120 -3.99 -13.09 41.91
C ILE A 120 -4.12 -11.83 42.79
N GLU A 121 -4.06 -10.63 42.20
CA GLU A 121 -4.22 -9.36 42.93
C GLU A 121 -5.55 -9.30 43.71
N ALA A 122 -6.65 -9.78 43.12
CA ALA A 122 -7.94 -9.87 43.80
C ALA A 122 -7.93 -10.88 44.97
N SER A 123 -7.29 -12.04 44.80
CA SER A 123 -7.18 -13.05 45.85
C SER A 123 -6.30 -12.60 47.04
N THR A 124 -5.21 -11.86 46.77
CA THR A 124 -4.33 -11.31 47.81
C THR A 124 -5.04 -10.23 48.62
N LYS A 125 -5.91 -9.44 47.99
CA LYS A 125 -6.68 -8.39 48.67
C LYS A 125 -7.74 -8.95 49.61
N ASN A 126 -8.34 -10.10 49.28
CA ASN A 126 -9.34 -10.76 50.12
C ASN A 126 -8.75 -11.61 51.25
N GLY A 127 -7.45 -11.94 51.22
CA GLY A 127 -6.78 -12.75 52.24
C GLY A 127 -6.02 -11.96 53.31
N GLY A 128 -5.99 -10.62 53.22
CA GLY A 128 -5.30 -9.74 54.17
C GLY A 128 -6.18 -9.14 55.28
N ASP A 129 -7.49 -9.39 55.25
CA ASP A 129 -8.48 -8.85 56.20
C ASP A 129 -8.98 -9.92 57.21
N ALA A 130 -8.17 -10.94 57.54
CA ALA A 130 -8.49 -11.97 58.52
C ALA A 130 -7.45 -12.03 59.65
#